data_AF-A0A4U8SK61-F1
#
_entry.id   AF-A0A4U8SK61-F1
#
_cell.length_a   1.000
_cell.length_b   1.000
_cell.length_c   1.000
_cell.angle_alpha   90.00
_cell.angle_beta   90.00
_cell.angle_gamma   90.00
#
_symmetry.space_group_name_H-M   'P 1'
#
loop_
_entity.id
_entity.type
_entity.pdbx_description
1 polymer ?
#
loop_
_entity_poly.entity_id
_entity_poly.type
_entity_poly.pdbx_seq_one_letter_code
_entity_poly.pdbx_strand_id
1 'polypeptide(L)'
;MKNLKRKPAFTILELVLVLSLFGILLSFGIPHLSHYTQNACIKKLQLQVLNLKLTLKSQKQQKLATDWNALYQNLDLNPSKCYFQKQKNGFIANDNGRQAYFVLKDTILECQHTKSARLHNGESLCDIF
;
A
#
# COMPACT_ATOMS: atom_id res chain seq x y z
N MET A 1 -41.42 48.08 14.17
CA MET A 1 -41.54 46.73 14.74
C MET A 1 -40.73 45.76 13.89
N LYS A 2 -39.62 45.21 14.41
CA LYS A 2 -38.80 44.23 13.68
C LYS A 2 -39.38 42.83 13.92
N ASN A 3 -39.92 42.22 12.88
CA ASN A 3 -40.37 40.82 12.88
C ASN A 3 -39.14 39.90 12.94
N LEU A 4 -38.76 39.46 14.13
CA LEU A 4 -37.78 38.37 14.30
C LEU A 4 -38.45 37.05 13.89
N LYS A 5 -38.23 36.63 12.64
CA LYS A 5 -38.55 35.27 12.18
C LYS A 5 -37.86 34.27 13.12
N ARG A 6 -38.63 33.56 13.94
CA ARG A 6 -38.15 32.44 14.77
C ARG A 6 -37.51 31.41 13.83
N LYS A 7 -36.20 31.20 13.97
CA LYS A 7 -35.52 30.06 13.36
C LYS A 7 -35.93 28.80 14.13
N PRO A 8 -36.27 27.68 13.47
CA PRO A 8 -36.61 26.45 14.19
C PRO A 8 -35.40 26.03 15.03
N ALA A 9 -35.62 25.84 16.33
CA ALA A 9 -34.60 25.33 17.22
C ALA A 9 -34.37 23.84 16.88
N PHE A 10 -33.11 23.49 16.63
CA PHE A 10 -32.66 22.13 16.40
C PHE A 10 -33.12 21.25 17.56
N THR A 11 -33.90 20.19 17.28
CA THR A 11 -34.43 19.34 18.36
C THR A 11 -33.41 18.29 18.75
N ILE A 12 -33.37 17.91 20.05
CA ILE A 12 -32.51 16.80 20.52
C ILE A 12 -32.84 15.50 19.77
N LEU A 13 -34.11 15.30 19.43
CA LEU A 13 -34.55 14.16 18.63
C LEU A 13 -33.91 14.14 17.23
N GLU A 14 -33.89 15.27 16.54
CA GLU A 14 -33.25 15.41 15.23
C GLU A 14 -31.74 15.14 15.31
N LEU A 15 -31.07 15.58 16.38
CA LEU A 15 -29.66 15.27 16.62
C LEU A 15 -29.41 13.76 16.82
N VAL A 16 -30.24 13.08 17.63
CA VAL A 16 -30.13 11.63 17.85
C VAL A 16 -30.38 10.86 16.56
N LEU A 17 -31.34 11.31 15.75
CA LEU A 17 -31.68 10.68 14.48
C LEU A 17 -30.55 10.83 13.45
N VAL A 18 -29.94 12.03 13.36
CA VAL A 18 -28.77 12.26 12.51
C VAL A 18 -27.58 11.42 12.96
N LEU A 19 -27.27 11.36 14.26
CA LEU A 19 -26.17 10.55 14.79
C LEU A 19 -26.38 9.05 14.53
N SER A 20 -27.61 8.57 14.66
CA SER A 20 -27.97 7.17 14.37
C SER A 20 -27.76 6.84 12.90
N LEU A 21 -28.22 7.70 11.99
CA LEU A 21 -28.00 7.53 10.54
C LEU A 21 -26.51 7.58 10.18
N PHE A 22 -25.76 8.50 10.79
CA PHE A 22 -24.31 8.61 10.59
C PHE A 22 -23.58 7.35 11.06
N GLY A 23 -23.95 6.80 12.21
CA GLY A 23 -23.40 5.55 12.74
C GLY A 23 -23.62 4.37 11.78
N ILE A 24 -24.81 4.25 11.21
CA ILE A 24 -25.14 3.22 10.22
C ILE A 24 -24.28 3.39 8.97
N LEU A 25 -24.24 4.60 8.39
CA LEU A 25 -23.45 4.89 7.18
C LEU A 25 -21.96 4.61 7.38
N LEU A 26 -21.39 5.03 8.51
CA LEU A 26 -19.98 4.78 8.83
C LEU A 26 -19.69 3.28 9.01
N SER A 27 -20.61 2.51 9.58
CA SER A 27 -20.45 1.07 9.78
C SER A 27 -20.25 0.32 8.46
N PHE A 28 -20.88 0.75 7.38
CA PHE A 28 -20.69 0.17 6.04
C PHE A 28 -19.55 0.82 5.25
N GLY A 29 -19.33 2.13 5.42
CA GLY A 29 -18.32 2.88 4.65
C GLY A 29 -16.87 2.58 5.05
N ILE A 30 -16.61 2.45 6.36
CA ILE A 30 -15.26 2.22 6.90
C ILE A 30 -14.60 0.92 6.39
N PRO A 31 -15.26 -0.26 6.42
CA PRO A 31 -14.62 -1.50 5.96
C PRO A 31 -14.26 -1.45 4.46
N HIS A 32 -15.11 -0.85 3.63
CA HIS A 32 -14.86 -0.73 2.20
C HIS A 32 -13.67 0.19 1.90
N LEU A 33 -13.54 1.30 2.64
CA LEU A 33 -12.41 2.22 2.51
C LEU A 33 -11.09 1.54 2.94
N SER A 34 -11.12 0.77 4.04
CA SER A 34 -9.94 0.03 4.51
C SER A 34 -9.43 -0.95 3.45
N HIS A 35 -10.31 -1.75 2.85
CA HIS A 35 -9.92 -2.67 1.78
C HIS A 35 -9.37 -1.95 0.55
N TYR A 36 -9.95 -0.81 0.16
CA TYR A 36 -9.45 -0.03 -0.97
C TYR A 36 -8.03 0.48 -0.72
N THR A 37 -7.76 1.03 0.47
CA THR A 37 -6.42 1.53 0.82
C THR A 37 -5.37 0.43 0.87
N GLN A 38 -5.72 -0.77 1.36
CA GLN A 38 -4.83 -1.94 1.34
C GLN A 38 -4.53 -2.41 -0.09
N ASN A 39 -5.52 -2.43 -0.97
CA ASN A 39 -5.29 -2.80 -2.37
C ASN A 39 -4.46 -1.75 -3.12
N ALA A 40 -4.65 -0.46 -2.83
CA ALA A 40 -3.82 0.60 -3.41
C ALA A 40 -2.35 0.46 -2.98
N CYS A 41 -2.12 0.09 -1.71
CA CYS A 41 -0.79 -0.19 -1.16
C CYS A 41 -0.05 -1.25 -1.98
N ILE A 42 -0.66 -2.43 -2.11
CA ILE A 42 -0.03 -3.57 -2.78
C ILE A 42 0.23 -3.28 -4.26
N LYS A 43 -0.69 -2.57 -4.92
CA LYS A 43 -0.54 -2.14 -6.31
C LYS A 43 0.60 -1.15 -6.50
N LYS A 44 0.77 -0.20 -5.58
CA LYS A 44 1.91 0.74 -5.59
C LYS A 44 3.24 -0.03 -5.49
N LEU A 45 3.34 -0.96 -4.54
CA LEU A 45 4.54 -1.78 -4.37
C LEU A 45 4.81 -2.63 -5.63
N GLN A 46 3.78 -3.26 -6.19
CA GLN A 46 3.88 -4.05 -7.43
C GLN A 46 4.41 -3.21 -8.60
N LEU A 47 3.90 -2.00 -8.80
CA LEU A 47 4.35 -1.10 -9.86
C LEU A 47 5.82 -0.69 -9.69
N GLN A 48 6.26 -0.41 -8.46
CA GLN A 48 7.66 -0.05 -8.19
C GLN A 48 8.60 -1.24 -8.41
N VAL A 49 8.22 -2.44 -7.97
CA VAL A 49 8.98 -3.68 -8.24
C VAL A 49 9.02 -3.98 -9.73
N LEU A 50 7.91 -3.82 -10.45
CA LEU A 50 7.85 -4.03 -11.90
C LEU A 50 8.78 -3.06 -12.64
N ASN A 51 8.73 -1.76 -12.30
CA ASN A 51 9.63 -0.76 -12.88
C ASN A 51 11.10 -1.15 -12.65
N LEU A 52 11.42 -1.61 -11.44
CA LEU A 52 12.76 -2.07 -11.09
C LEU A 52 13.19 -3.30 -11.91
N LYS A 53 12.30 -4.29 -12.09
CA LYS A 53 12.54 -5.46 -12.97
C LYS A 53 12.80 -5.01 -14.42
N LEU A 54 12.08 -4.01 -14.93
CA LEU A 54 12.28 -3.44 -16.26
C LEU A 54 13.62 -2.70 -16.39
N THR A 55 14.00 -1.88 -15.41
CA THR A 55 15.29 -1.19 -15.38
C THR A 55 16.45 -2.19 -15.37
N LEU A 56 16.38 -3.23 -14.54
CA LEU A 56 17.39 -4.30 -14.50
C LEU A 56 17.51 -5.02 -15.84
N LYS A 57 16.38 -5.35 -16.48
CA LYS A 57 16.37 -5.98 -17.81
C LYS A 57 17.02 -5.09 -18.86
N SER A 58 16.73 -3.79 -18.84
CA SER A 58 17.34 -2.81 -19.74
C SER A 58 18.85 -2.69 -19.54
N GLN A 59 19.31 -2.57 -18.28
CA GLN A 59 20.74 -2.50 -17.95
C GLN A 59 21.49 -3.76 -18.39
N LYS A 60 20.88 -4.95 -18.20
CA LYS A 60 21.44 -6.22 -18.66
C LYS A 60 21.57 -6.28 -20.17
N GLN A 61 20.57 -5.81 -20.92
CA GLN A 61 20.63 -5.74 -22.39
C GLN A 61 21.75 -4.82 -22.87
N GLN A 62 22.01 -3.73 -22.15
CA GLN A 62 23.05 -2.77 -22.50
C GLN A 62 24.44 -3.14 -21.93
N LYS A 63 24.59 -4.28 -21.25
CA LYS A 63 25.82 -4.71 -20.55
C LYS A 63 26.37 -3.68 -19.55
N LEU A 64 25.51 -2.82 -18.98
CA LEU A 64 25.92 -1.92 -17.91
C LEU A 64 26.01 -2.67 -16.57
N ALA A 65 26.91 -2.20 -15.71
CA ALA A 65 26.93 -2.61 -14.31
C ALA A 65 25.63 -2.18 -13.62
N THR A 66 25.16 -2.99 -12.67
CA THR A 66 23.94 -2.71 -11.91
C THR A 66 24.14 -1.50 -11.00
N ASP A 67 23.46 -0.39 -11.32
CA ASP A 67 23.43 0.80 -10.46
C ASP A 67 22.32 0.67 -9.40
N TRP A 68 22.72 0.25 -8.21
CA TRP A 68 21.84 0.14 -7.06
C TRP A 68 21.21 1.46 -6.63
N ASN A 69 21.93 2.57 -6.75
CA ASN A 69 21.41 3.87 -6.31
C ASN A 69 20.25 4.31 -7.20
N ALA A 70 20.37 4.13 -8.52
CA ALA A 70 19.28 4.36 -9.46
C ALA A 70 18.07 3.45 -9.19
N LEU A 71 18.30 2.18 -8.83
CA LEU A 71 17.22 1.24 -8.52
C LEU A 71 16.45 1.64 -7.24
N TYR A 72 17.16 2.14 -6.22
CA TYR A 72 16.52 2.58 -4.97
C TYR A 72 15.79 3.92 -5.07
N GLN A 73 16.10 4.78 -6.05
CA GLN A 73 15.41 6.08 -6.22
C GLN A 73 13.91 5.93 -6.52
N ASN A 74 13.52 4.82 -7.16
CA ASN A 74 12.14 4.54 -7.52
C ASN A 74 11.36 3.78 -6.42
N LEU A 75 12.02 3.44 -5.31
CA LEU A 75 11.42 2.73 -4.19
C LEU A 75 11.01 3.74 -3.11
N ASP A 76 9.78 3.62 -2.64
CA ASP A 76 9.34 4.40 -1.47
C ASP A 76 9.96 3.81 -0.20
N LEU A 77 11.04 4.43 0.27
CA LEU A 77 11.77 3.98 1.47
C LEU A 77 11.25 4.64 2.76
N ASN A 78 10.27 5.53 2.67
CA ASN A 78 9.76 6.25 3.84
C ASN A 78 8.94 5.28 4.70
N PRO A 79 9.29 5.11 5.99
CA PRO A 79 8.54 4.22 6.88
C PRO A 79 7.09 4.63 6.95
N SER A 80 6.21 3.81 6.40
CA SER A 80 4.76 4.02 6.39
C SER A 80 4.07 2.66 6.50
N LYS A 81 2.78 2.57 6.16
CA LYS A 81 2.13 1.26 6.01
C LYS A 81 2.62 0.50 4.76
N CYS A 82 3.21 1.20 3.79
CA CYS A 82 3.47 0.70 2.43
C CYS A 82 4.82 1.22 1.95
N TYR A 83 5.88 0.46 2.18
CA TYR A 83 7.23 0.97 1.94
C TYR A 83 8.23 -0.15 1.72
N PHE A 84 9.41 0.23 1.26
CA PHE A 84 10.54 -0.65 1.05
C PHE A 84 11.60 -0.43 2.11
N GLN A 85 12.29 -1.51 2.48
CA GLN A 85 13.48 -1.48 3.33
C GLN A 85 14.66 -2.01 2.56
N LYS A 86 15.80 -1.33 2.65
CA LYS A 86 17.06 -1.79 2.07
C LYS A 86 17.58 -3.01 2.82
N GLN A 87 18.16 -3.97 2.10
CA GLN A 87 18.94 -5.06 2.67
C GLN A 87 20.23 -5.28 1.86
N LYS A 88 21.17 -6.07 2.41
CA LYS A 88 22.52 -6.23 1.86
C LYS A 88 22.57 -6.54 0.35
N ASN A 89 21.68 -7.42 -0.13
CA ASN A 89 21.63 -7.85 -1.54
C ASN A 89 20.23 -7.68 -2.16
N GLY A 90 19.47 -6.64 -1.77
CA GLY A 90 18.14 -6.40 -2.33
C GLY A 90 17.28 -5.53 -1.42
N PHE A 91 15.98 -5.81 -1.38
CA PHE A 91 15.04 -5.04 -0.57
C PHE A 91 13.91 -5.90 0.00
N ILE A 92 13.22 -5.37 0.98
CA ILE A 92 12.02 -5.95 1.59
C ILE A 92 10.87 -5.02 1.25
N ALA A 93 9.81 -5.53 0.64
CA ALA A 93 8.56 -4.81 0.47
C ALA A 93 7.69 -5.06 1.71
N ASN A 94 7.22 -4.00 2.35
CA ASN A 94 6.34 -4.05 3.52
C ASN A 94 4.95 -3.53 3.15
N ASP A 95 3.95 -4.39 3.30
CA ASP A 95 2.54 -4.15 3.10
C ASP A 95 1.79 -4.37 4.42
N ASN A 96 1.64 -3.29 5.17
CA ASN A 96 0.91 -3.22 6.44
C ASN A 96 1.35 -4.30 7.45
N GLY A 97 2.66 -4.55 7.54
CA GLY A 97 3.27 -5.57 8.40
C GLY A 97 3.56 -6.90 7.71
N ARG A 98 2.99 -7.15 6.52
CA ARG A 98 3.31 -8.32 5.69
C ARG A 98 4.54 -8.01 4.85
N GLN A 99 5.50 -8.91 4.82
CA GLN A 99 6.79 -8.65 4.17
C GLN A 99 7.02 -9.60 2.99
N ALA A 100 7.49 -9.07 1.87
CA ALA A 100 8.02 -9.84 0.74
C ALA A 100 9.50 -9.52 0.57
N TYR A 101 10.32 -10.55 0.51
CA TYR A 101 11.78 -10.41 0.46
C TYR A 101 12.28 -10.57 -0.97
N PHE A 102 13.00 -9.58 -1.47
CA PHE A 102 13.58 -9.59 -2.81
C PHE A 102 15.10 -9.56 -2.74
N VAL A 103 15.75 -10.53 -3.37
CA VAL A 103 17.21 -10.62 -3.45
C VAL A 103 17.63 -10.57 -4.90
N LEU A 104 18.65 -9.78 -5.21
CA LEU A 104 19.28 -9.82 -6.52
C LEU A 104 20.33 -10.92 -6.54
N LYS A 105 20.18 -11.87 -7.46
CA LYS A 105 21.20 -12.88 -7.79
C LYS A 105 21.43 -12.87 -9.29
N ASP A 106 22.69 -12.86 -9.71
CA ASP A 106 23.07 -12.90 -11.12
C ASP A 106 22.32 -11.88 -12.00
N THR A 107 22.15 -10.66 -11.50
CA THR A 107 21.39 -9.54 -12.14
C THR A 107 19.89 -9.78 -12.30
N ILE A 108 19.33 -10.82 -11.65
CA ILE A 108 17.91 -11.16 -11.63
C ILE A 108 17.36 -10.90 -10.23
N LEU A 109 16.21 -10.23 -10.17
CA LEU A 109 15.51 -10.00 -8.91
C LEU A 109 14.61 -11.18 -8.59
N GLU A 110 14.94 -11.92 -7.53
CA GLU A 110 14.20 -13.10 -7.06
C GLU A 110 13.41 -12.76 -5.80
N CYS A 111 12.16 -13.22 -5.71
CA CYS A 111 11.38 -13.18 -4.48
C CYS A 111 11.63 -14.45 -3.64
N GLN A 112 11.91 -14.30 -2.35
CA GLN A 112 12.21 -15.41 -1.45
C GLN A 112 10.93 -15.95 -0.78
N HIS A 113 10.28 -16.94 -1.41
CA HIS A 113 9.03 -17.53 -0.89
C HIS A 113 9.13 -18.04 0.56
N THR A 114 10.30 -18.54 0.98
CA THR A 114 10.51 -19.08 2.34
C THR A 114 10.54 -18.03 3.44
N LYS A 115 10.79 -16.76 3.10
CA LYS A 115 10.82 -15.64 4.06
C LYS A 115 9.62 -14.73 3.96
N SER A 116 8.94 -14.74 2.81
CA SER A 116 7.79 -13.88 2.58
C SER A 116 6.57 -14.34 3.37
N ALA A 117 5.79 -13.37 3.83
CA ALA A 117 4.53 -13.60 4.52
C ALA A 117 3.55 -14.37 3.62
N ARG A 118 2.63 -15.11 4.22
CA ARG A 118 1.54 -15.75 3.50
C ARG A 118 0.31 -14.85 3.46
N LEU A 119 -0.41 -14.92 2.35
CA LEU A 119 -1.72 -14.35 2.14
C LEU A 119 -2.79 -15.19 2.86
N HIS A 120 -4.00 -14.64 2.98
CA HIS A 120 -5.12 -15.30 3.68
C HIS A 120 -5.54 -16.63 3.05
N ASN A 121 -5.26 -16.83 1.76
CA ASN A 121 -5.49 -18.07 1.02
C ASN A 121 -4.32 -19.07 1.12
N GLY A 122 -3.28 -18.78 1.90
CA GLY A 122 -2.10 -19.63 2.08
C GLY A 122 -1.01 -19.45 1.03
N GLU A 123 -1.25 -18.66 -0.02
CA GLU A 123 -0.25 -18.30 -1.02
C GLU A 123 0.85 -17.40 -0.43
N SER A 124 2.03 -17.40 -1.02
CA SER A 124 3.10 -16.50 -0.64
C SER A 124 2.80 -15.09 -1.15
N LEU A 125 3.19 -14.07 -0.38
CA LEU A 125 3.17 -12.70 -0.87
C LEU A 125 4.04 -12.53 -2.13
N CYS A 126 5.00 -13.42 -2.38
CA CYS A 126 5.74 -13.46 -3.64
C CYS A 126 4.88 -13.78 -4.86
N ASP A 127 3.80 -14.54 -4.72
CA ASP A 127 2.99 -15.03 -5.86
C ASP A 127 2.26 -13.88 -6.59
N ILE A 128 2.13 -12.74 -5.92
CA ILE A 128 1.50 -11.55 -6.46
C ILE A 128 2.50 -10.49 -6.98
N PHE A 129 3.83 -10.75 -6.99
CA PHE A 129 4.87 -9.78 -7.39
C PHE A 129 5.68 -10.19 -8.62
#